data_AF-A0A1F8V7B3-F1
#
_entry.id   AF-A0A1F8V7B3-F1
#
_cell.length_a   1.000
_cell.length_b   1.000
_cell.length_c   1.000
_cell.angle_alpha   90.00
_cell.angle_beta   90.00
_cell.angle_gamma   90.00
#
_symmetry.space_group_name_H-M   'P 1'
#
loop_
_entity.id
_entity.type
_entity.pdbx_description
1 polymer ?
#
loop_
_entity_poly.entity_id
_entity_poly.type
_entity_poly.pdbx_seq_one_letter_code
_entity_poly.pdbx_strand_id
1 'polypeptide(L)' 'MPHSEKIIGRQYEQAKLEKAYRSKRAELIAVYGRRRVGKTYLIRTFFLKKNGLFFQVAGIHKGTAALQL' A
#
# COMPACT_ATOMS: atom_id res chain seq x y z
N MET A 1 15.99 -5.44 14.32
CA MET A 1 14.77 -5.36 15.15
C MET A 1 13.59 -4.98 14.26
N PRO A 2 12.59 -5.83 13.98
CA PRO A 2 11.41 -5.35 13.29
C PRO A 2 10.59 -4.56 14.30
N HIS A 3 10.62 -3.22 14.21
CA HIS A 3 9.65 -2.41 14.94
C HIS A 3 8.27 -2.79 14.42
N SER A 4 7.38 -3.22 15.29
CA SER A 4 5.98 -3.49 14.98
C SER A 4 5.32 -2.20 14.49
N GLU A 5 5.42 -1.90 13.19
CA GLU A 5 4.78 -0.73 12.57
C GLU A 5 3.27 -0.85 12.72
N LYS A 6 2.70 -0.26 13.76
CA LYS A 6 1.26 -0.29 14.03
C LYS A 6 0.62 0.94 13.37
N ILE A 7 -0.36 0.70 12.51
CA ILE A 7 -1.15 1.77 11.90
C ILE A 7 -2.08 2.33 12.97
N ILE A 8 -1.88 3.60 13.35
CA ILE A 8 -2.73 4.30 14.31
C ILE A 8 -3.93 4.89 13.56
N GLY A 9 -5.15 4.67 14.07
CA GLY A 9 -6.39 5.15 13.44
C GLY A 9 -6.68 4.49 12.10
N ARG A 10 -7.33 5.20 11.16
CA ARG A 10 -7.62 4.70 9.79
C ARG A 10 -8.43 3.40 9.74
N GLN A 11 -9.29 3.16 10.73
CA GLN A 11 -10.05 1.90 10.85
C GLN A 11 -10.92 1.65 9.61
N TYR A 12 -11.52 2.71 9.06
CA TYR A 12 -12.34 2.63 7.85
C TYR A 12 -11.52 2.22 6.63
N GLU A 13 -10.36 2.84 6.39
CA GLU A 13 -9.50 2.51 5.27
C GLU A 13 -8.90 1.11 5.42
N GLN A 14 -8.48 0.73 6.63
CA GLN A 14 -8.00 -0.62 6.92
C GLN A 14 -9.06 -1.69 6.63
N ALA A 15 -10.32 -1.45 7.02
CA ALA A 15 -11.41 -2.37 6.74
C ALA A 15 -11.68 -2.52 5.23
N LYS A 16 -11.59 -1.44 4.45
CA LYS A 16 -11.68 -1.51 2.99
C LYS A 16 -10.55 -2.32 2.37
N LEU A 17 -9.31 -2.08 2.81
CA LEU A 17 -8.15 -2.83 2.32
C LEU A 17 -8.24 -4.31 2.69
N GLU A 18 -8.73 -4.65 3.88
CA GLU A 18 -8.96 -6.05 4.29
C GLU A 18 -10.03 -6.73 3.44
N LYS A 19 -11.14 -6.03 3.16
CA LYS A 19 -12.20 -6.56 2.29
C LYS A 19 -11.65 -6.87 0.89
N ALA A 20 -10.88 -5.95 0.32
CA ALA A 20 -10.25 -6.14 -0.99
C ALA A 20 -9.23 -7.27 -0.98
N TYR A 21 -8.39 -7.35 0.06
CA TYR A 21 -7.40 -8.42 0.22
C TYR A 21 -8.03 -9.82 0.32
N ARG A 22 -9.20 -9.94 0.96
CA ARG A 22 -9.94 -11.22 1.06
C ARG A 22 -10.78 -11.56 -0.16
N SER A 23 -10.94 -10.62 -1.09
CA SER A 23 -11.71 -10.82 -2.30
C SER A 23 -11.07 -11.88 -3.19
N LYS A 24 -11.88 -12.77 -3.77
CA LYS A 24 -11.39 -13.78 -4.74
C LYS A 24 -11.25 -13.21 -6.16
N ARG A 25 -11.43 -11.90 -6.34
CA ARG A 25 -11.38 -11.20 -7.62
C ARG A 25 -10.21 -10.22 -7.62
N ALA A 26 -9.68 -9.94 -8.81
CA ALA A 26 -8.71 -8.86 -8.96
C ALA A 26 -9.39 -7.51 -8.67
N GLU A 27 -8.81 -6.74 -7.75
CA GLU A 27 -9.30 -5.41 -7.38
C GLU A 27 -8.22 -4.35 -7.64
N LEU A 28 -8.66 -3.20 -8.18
CA LEU A 28 -7.81 -2.02 -8.38
C LEU A 28 -8.25 -0.92 -7.41
N ILE A 29 -7.38 -0.53 -6.50
CA ILE A 29 -7.66 0.47 -5.47
C ILE A 29 -6.85 1.73 -5.75
N ALA A 30 -7.55 2.85 -5.97
CA ALA A 30 -6.95 4.17 -6.04
C ALA A 30 -6.96 4.86 -4.66
N VAL A 31 -5.80 5.33 -4.21
CA VAL A 31 -5.65 5.96 -2.88
C VAL A 31 -5.21 7.42 -3.03
N TYR A 32 -6.10 8.37 -2.69
CA TYR A 32 -5.88 9.81 -2.86
C TYR A 32 -6.05 10.60 -1.55
N GLY A 33 -5.87 11.94 -1.59
CA GLY A 33 -5.83 12.81 -0.39
C GLY A 33 -4.64 13.80 -0.37
N ARG A 34 -4.45 14.55 0.73
CA ARG A 34 -3.40 15.59 0.83
C ARG A 34 -1.98 15.00 0.88
N ARG A 35 -0.97 15.83 0.55
CA ARG A 35 0.45 15.48 0.70
C ARG A 35 0.78 15.17 2.16
N ARG A 36 1.66 14.20 2.42
CA ARG A 36 2.17 13.81 3.76
C ARG A 36 1.14 13.23 4.75
N VAL A 37 -0.06 12.87 4.33
CA VAL A 37 -1.08 12.23 5.22
C VAL A 37 -0.82 10.75 5.54
N GLY A 38 0.33 10.20 5.11
CA GLY A 38 0.72 8.82 5.39
C GLY A 38 0.12 7.75 4.49
N LYS A 39 -0.30 8.07 3.25
CA LYS A 39 -0.92 7.08 2.34
C LYS A 39 0.02 5.92 2.00
N THR A 40 1.26 6.22 1.62
CA THR A 40 2.28 5.20 1.31
C THR A 40 2.58 4.32 2.52
N TYR A 41 2.62 4.94 3.71
CA TYR A 41 2.80 4.23 4.97
C TYR A 41 1.65 3.25 5.24
N LEU A 42 0.40 3.71 5.12
CA LEU A 42 -0.81 2.87 5.29
C LEU A 42 -0.76 1.61 4.40
N ILE A 43 -0.48 1.77 3.11
CA ILE A 43 -0.45 0.66 2.15
C ILE A 43 0.71 -0.28 2.44
N ARG A 44 1.93 0.25 2.59
CA ARG A 44 3.12 -0.55 2.84
C ARG A 44 3.02 -1.35 4.13
N THR A 45 2.66 -0.70 5.25
CA THR A 45 2.54 -1.37 6.54
C THR A 45 1.37 -2.37 6.58
N PHE A 46 0.27 -2.11 5.85
CA PHE A 46 -0.85 -3.06 5.76
C PHE A 46 -0.45 -4.34 5.02
N PHE A 47 0.12 -4.21 3.81
CA PHE A 47 0.42 -5.38 2.96
C PHE A 47 1.70 -6.11 3.34
N LEU A 48 2.72 -5.46 3.93
CA LEU A 48 3.94 -6.14 4.41
C LEU A 48 3.66 -7.15 5.53
N LYS A 49 2.52 -7.02 6.23
CA LYS A 49 2.08 -7.96 7.26
C LYS A 49 1.22 -9.10 6.71
N LYS A 50 0.95 -9.11 5.41
CA LYS A 50 0.12 -10.12 4.75
C LYS A 50 1.00 -11.11 4.00
N ASN A 51 0.52 -12.34 3.93
CA ASN A 51 1.19 -13.37 3.13
C ASN A 51 0.94 -13.09 1.65
N GLY A 52 2.01 -12.97 0.88
CA GLY A 52 1.92 -12.74 -0.55
C GLY A 52 3.13 -12.00 -1.06
N LEU A 53 3.08 -11.68 -2.35
CA LEU A 53 4.13 -10.94 -3.03
C LEU A 53 3.75 -9.47 -3.04
N PHE A 54 4.59 -8.62 -2.45
CA PHE A 54 4.39 -7.18 -2.43
C PHE A 54 5.38 -6.51 -3.39
N PHE A 55 4.86 -5.89 -4.44
CA PHE A 55 5.63 -5.06 -5.36
C PHE A 55 5.26 -3.60 -5.17
N GLN A 56 6.27 -2.74 -5.14
CA GLN A 56 6.09 -1.31 -5.09
C GLN A 56 6.95 -0.65 -6.16
N VAL A 57 6.30 0.04 -7.10
CA VAL A 57 6.96 0.83 -8.13
C VAL A 57 6.65 2.30 -7.88
N ALA A 58 7.68 3.13 -7.86
CA ALA A 58 7.53 4.57 -7.86
C ALA A 58 7.87 5.09 -9.26
N GLY A 59 6.92 5.77 -9.91
CA GLY A 59 7.17 6.38 -11.21
C GLY A 59 8.25 7.45 -11.09
N ILE A 60 9.40 7.22 -11.74
CA ILE A 60 10.42 8.24 -11.92
C ILE A 60 9.98 9.13 -13.08
N HIS A 61 9.68 10.40 -12.80
CA HIS A 61 9.37 11.38 -13.83
C HIS A 61 10.60 11.53 -14.76
N LYS A 62 10.47 11.11 -16.03
CA LYS A 62 11.55 10.98 -17.04
C LYS A 62 12.59 9.86 -16.81
N GLY A 63 12.31 8.86 -15.97
CA GLY A 63 13.15 7.67 -15.90
C GLY A 63 12.98 6.79 -17.15
N THR A 64 14.08 6.26 -17.69
CA THR A 64 14.02 5.25 -18.75
C THR A 64 13.31 3.99 -18.25
N ALA A 65 12.62 3.26 -19.14
CA ALA A 65 11.86 2.05 -18.76
C ALA A 65 12.72 0.99 -18.02
N ALA A 66 14.03 0.96 -18.29
CA ALA A 66 15.00 0.09 -17.62
C ALA A 66 15.21 0.41 -16.12
N LEU A 67 14.83 1.60 -15.65
CA LEU A 67 15.08 2.10 -14.30
C LEU A 67 13.85 1.99 -13.38
N GLN A 68 12.77 1.34 -13.84
CA GLN A 68 11.48 1.26 -13.15
C GLN A 68 11.19 -0.11 -12.49
N LEU A 69 12.16 -1.04 -12.50
CA LEU A 69 12.10 -2.36 -11.85
C LEU A 69 12.79 -2.33 -10.49
#